data_AF-A0A959RUL6-F1
#
_entry.id   AF-A0A959RUL6-F1
#
_cell.length_a   1.000
_cell.length_b   1.000
_cell.length_c   1.000
_cell.angle_alpha   90.00
_cell.angle_beta   90.00
_cell.angle_gamma   90.00
#
_symmetry.space_group_name_H-M   'P 1'
#
loop_
_entity.id
_entity.type
_entity.pdbx_description
1 polymer ?
#
loop_
_entity_poly.entity_id
_entity_poly.type
_entity_poly.pdbx_seq_one_letter_code
_entity_poly.pdbx_strand_id
1 'polypeptide(L)'
;MVAIFVLAVFLSVLCIDFVVLRVQGRYHPAFEPSLSQYEFPSYDGNVITIPSNLFFSKGHTWLKKKKDGLLEIGIDPFGTTALGLLSIQKCAEAGEVIKRGSLIFEGSYGNQTVKFLSPVNGIVKSINAD
;
A
#
# COMPACT_ATOMS: atom_id res chain seq x y z
N MET A 1 28.60 -50.48 -22.41
CA MET A 1 27.16 -50.43 -22.77
C MET A 1 26.34 -49.74 -21.68
N VAL A 2 26.43 -50.15 -20.41
CA VAL A 2 25.66 -49.56 -19.29
C VAL A 2 25.89 -48.05 -19.10
N ALA A 3 27.14 -47.58 -19.16
CA ALA A 3 27.46 -46.16 -18.94
C ALA A 3 26.77 -45.21 -19.93
N ILE A 4 26.56 -45.65 -21.17
CA ILE A 4 25.88 -44.85 -22.21
C ILE A 4 24.39 -44.72 -21.88
N PHE A 5 23.75 -45.77 -21.36
CA PHE A 5 22.35 -45.70 -20.94
C PHE A 5 22.15 -44.75 -19.76
N VAL A 6 23.06 -44.76 -18.78
CA VAL A 6 22.99 -43.85 -17.62
C VAL A 6 23.13 -42.39 -18.08
N LEU A 7 24.09 -42.11 -18.97
CA LEU A 7 24.30 -40.78 -19.53
C LEU A 7 23.06 -40.30 -20.31
N ALA A 8 22.47 -41.17 -21.13
CA ALA A 8 21.29 -40.85 -21.93
C ALA A 8 20.07 -40.50 -21.06
N VAL A 9 19.87 -41.22 -19.96
CA VAL A 9 18.78 -40.93 -19.01
C VAL A 9 19.03 -39.59 -18.30
N PHE A 10 20.26 -39.31 -17.88
CA PHE A 10 20.59 -38.05 -17.22
C PHE A 10 20.36 -36.84 -18.14
N LEU A 11 20.76 -36.97 -19.41
CA LEU A 11 20.53 -35.95 -20.43
C LEU A 11 19.03 -35.77 -20.75
N SER A 12 18.24 -36.83 -20.73
CA SER A 12 16.80 -36.72 -21.00
C SER A 12 16.08 -35.93 -19.90
N VAL A 13 16.40 -36.19 -18.62
CA VAL A 13 15.84 -35.45 -17.47
C VAL A 13 16.21 -33.97 -17.58
N LEU A 14 17.48 -33.65 -17.82
CA LEU A 14 17.95 -32.27 -18.01
C LEU A 14 17.26 -31.56 -19.18
N CYS A 15 17.04 -32.25 -20.30
CA CYS A 15 16.32 -31.68 -21.44
C CYS A 15 14.85 -31.39 -21.10
N ILE A 16 14.18 -32.30 -20.39
CA ILE A 16 12.79 -32.11 -19.96
C ILE A 16 12.70 -30.91 -19.02
N ASP A 17 13.54 -30.85 -17.98
CA ASP A 17 13.62 -29.71 -17.08
C ASP A 17 13.88 -28.40 -17.82
N PHE A 18 14.82 -28.39 -18.77
CA PHE A 18 15.13 -27.19 -19.56
C PHE A 18 13.93 -26.74 -20.42
N VAL A 19 13.20 -27.67 -21.04
CA VAL A 19 12.01 -27.35 -21.83
C VAL A 19 10.88 -26.86 -20.93
N VAL A 20 10.65 -27.52 -19.80
CA VAL A 20 9.65 -27.11 -18.80
C VAL A 20 9.97 -25.71 -18.29
N LEU A 21 11.22 -25.44 -17.90
CA LEU A 21 11.66 -24.12 -17.44
C LEU A 21 11.58 -23.05 -18.54
N ARG A 22 11.83 -23.41 -19.80
CA ARG A 22 11.70 -22.47 -20.93
C ARG A 22 10.25 -22.13 -21.25
N VAL A 23 9.34 -23.10 -21.11
CA VAL A 23 7.90 -22.91 -21.32
C VAL A 23 7.25 -22.20 -20.12
N GLN A 24 7.60 -22.60 -18.89
CA GLN A 24 7.13 -22.01 -17.64
C GLN A 24 7.85 -20.71 -17.27
N GLY A 25 8.97 -20.38 -17.92
CA GLY A 25 9.71 -19.12 -17.70
C GLY A 25 8.92 -17.86 -18.01
N ARG A 26 7.70 -17.97 -18.57
CA ARG A 26 6.73 -16.88 -18.72
C ARG A 26 5.49 -17.01 -17.83
N TYR A 27 5.35 -18.12 -17.10
CA TYR A 27 4.24 -18.45 -16.22
C TYR A 27 4.82 -19.07 -14.93
N HIS A 28 5.52 -18.27 -14.13
CA HIS A 28 5.86 -18.68 -12.78
C HIS A 28 4.71 -18.27 -11.85
N PRO A 29 3.89 -19.20 -11.36
CA PRO A 29 2.78 -18.89 -10.44
C PRO A 29 3.27 -18.31 -9.10
N ALA A 30 4.57 -18.39 -8.79
CA ALA A 30 5.16 -17.70 -7.65
C ALA A 30 5.20 -16.16 -7.81
N PHE A 31 5.02 -15.64 -9.03
CA PHE A 31 4.91 -14.21 -9.35
C PHE A 31 3.54 -13.82 -9.90
N GLU A 32 2.57 -14.74 -9.98
CA GLU A 32 1.19 -14.26 -9.93
C GLU A 32 1.03 -13.67 -8.53
N PRO A 33 0.76 -12.37 -8.37
CA PRO A 33 0.19 -11.93 -7.11
C PRO A 33 -1.09 -12.75 -6.99
N SER A 34 -1.12 -13.71 -6.07
CA SER A 34 -2.37 -14.29 -5.64
C SER A 34 -3.21 -13.10 -5.18
N LEU A 35 -4.11 -12.62 -6.03
CA LEU A 35 -5.04 -11.52 -5.78
C LEU A 35 -6.11 -11.97 -4.75
N SER A 36 -5.67 -12.65 -3.71
CA SER A 36 -6.45 -13.19 -2.60
C SER A 36 -5.91 -12.75 -1.24
N GLN A 37 -4.85 -11.94 -1.17
CA GLN A 37 -4.31 -11.42 0.09
C GLN A 37 -4.34 -9.89 0.23
N TYR A 38 -4.90 -9.17 -0.73
CA TYR A 38 -5.50 -7.88 -0.44
C TYR A 38 -7.01 -8.09 -0.48
N GLU A 39 -7.54 -8.74 0.57
CA GLU A 39 -8.86 -8.38 1.07
C GLU A 39 -8.77 -6.89 1.39
N PHE A 40 -9.04 -6.04 0.39
CA PHE A 40 -9.61 -4.74 0.67
C PHE A 40 -10.77 -5.04 1.61
N PRO A 41 -10.85 -4.41 2.80
CA PRO A 41 -12.00 -4.61 3.66
C PRO A 41 -13.23 -4.28 2.83
N SER A 42 -13.92 -5.34 2.39
CA SER A 42 -15.15 -5.26 1.62
C SER A 42 -16.20 -4.87 2.63
N TYR A 43 -16.33 -3.58 2.85
CA TYR A 43 -17.48 -3.02 3.52
C TYR A 43 -18.66 -3.16 2.55
N ASP A 44 -19.35 -4.29 2.67
CA ASP A 44 -20.70 -4.54 2.15
C ASP A 44 -20.91 -4.18 0.66
N GLY A 45 -20.31 -4.97 -0.25
CA GLY A 45 -20.66 -4.95 -1.68
C GLY A 45 -20.32 -3.69 -2.48
N ASN A 46 -19.71 -2.67 -1.87
CA ASN A 46 -19.35 -1.44 -2.55
C ASN A 46 -17.90 -1.51 -3.05
N VAL A 47 -17.74 -1.57 -4.36
CA VAL A 47 -16.44 -1.33 -5.02
C VAL A 47 -15.93 0.03 -4.56
N ILE A 48 -14.82 0.05 -3.81
CA ILE A 48 -14.17 1.30 -3.39
C ILE A 48 -13.65 1.99 -4.65
N THR A 49 -14.48 2.85 -5.23
CA THR A 49 -14.11 3.65 -6.39
C THR A 49 -13.14 4.72 -5.89
N ILE A 50 -11.86 4.51 -6.11
CA ILE A 50 -10.83 5.50 -5.79
C ILE A 50 -10.95 6.61 -6.85
N PRO A 51 -11.35 7.84 -6.48
CA PRO A 51 -11.46 8.92 -7.45
C PRO A 51 -10.08 9.31 -7.97
N SER A 52 -9.97 9.66 -9.25
CA SER A 52 -8.71 9.95 -9.94
C SER A 52 -7.91 11.13 -9.39
N ASN A 53 -8.49 11.91 -8.48
CA ASN A 53 -7.85 13.03 -7.80
C ASN A 53 -7.36 12.71 -6.38
N LEU A 54 -7.32 11.42 -6.01
CA LEU A 54 -6.86 10.92 -4.72
C LEU A 54 -5.48 10.27 -4.87
N PHE A 55 -4.54 10.68 -4.02
CA PHE A 55 -3.17 10.17 -3.95
C PHE A 55 -2.94 9.54 -2.58
N PHE A 56 -2.12 8.50 -2.51
CA PHE A 56 -1.79 7.81 -1.26
C PHE A 56 -0.30 7.92 -0.94
N SER A 57 -0.01 8.04 0.35
CA SER A 57 1.34 8.06 0.91
C SER A 57 1.65 6.75 1.61
N LYS A 58 2.94 6.40 1.70
CA LYS A 58 3.42 5.28 2.52
C LYS A 58 3.11 5.44 4.01
N GLY A 59 2.83 6.66 4.47
CA GLY A 59 2.46 6.96 5.86
C GLY A 59 0.98 6.79 6.18
N HIS A 60 0.25 6.00 5.39
CA HIS A 60 -1.19 5.77 5.51
C HIS A 60 -2.07 7.04 5.50
N THR A 61 -1.66 8.02 4.70
CA THR A 61 -2.40 9.25 4.48
C THR A 61 -2.84 9.35 3.03
N TRP A 62 -4.08 9.75 2.79
CA TRP A 62 -4.52 10.17 1.46
C TRP A 62 -4.39 11.68 1.28
N LEU A 63 -4.30 12.10 0.03
CA LEU A 63 -4.23 13.48 -0.39
C LEU A 63 -5.18 13.71 -1.55
N LYS A 64 -6.10 14.66 -1.41
CA LYS A 64 -7.07 15.01 -2.45
C LYS A 64 -6.83 16.44 -2.92
N LYS A 65 -6.71 16.60 -4.24
CA LYS A 65 -6.57 17.93 -4.84
C LYS A 65 -7.96 18.54 -5.06
N LYS A 66 -8.22 19.70 -4.43
CA LYS A 66 -9.40 20.53 -4.71
C LYS A 66 -9.17 21.39 -5.95
N LYS A 67 -10.27 21.86 -6.56
CA LYS A 67 -10.24 22.73 -7.75
C LYS A 67 -9.55 24.08 -7.45
N ASP A 68 -9.65 24.55 -6.21
CA ASP A 68 -9.09 25.84 -5.77
C ASP A 68 -7.57 25.78 -5.49
N GLY A 69 -6.91 24.68 -5.84
CA GLY A 69 -5.48 24.47 -5.61
C GLY A 69 -5.12 24.01 -4.18
N LEU A 70 -6.10 23.98 -3.27
CA LEU A 70 -5.93 23.43 -1.93
C LEU A 70 -5.81 21.91 -1.94
N LEU A 71 -5.06 21.38 -0.98
CA LEU A 71 -4.89 19.95 -0.76
C LEU A 71 -5.55 19.58 0.56
N GLU A 72 -6.40 18.55 0.51
CA GLU A 72 -6.91 17.91 1.72
C GLU A 72 -6.06 16.69 2.02
N ILE A 73 -5.74 16.49 3.30
CA ILE A 73 -4.95 15.36 3.77
C ILE A 73 -5.74 14.69 4.89
N GLY A 74 -5.81 13.35 4.86
CA GLY A 74 -6.47 12.56 5.90
C GLY A 74 -5.89 11.16 5.99
N ILE A 75 -6.47 10.33 6.87
CA ILE A 75 -6.07 8.93 7.06
C ILE A 75 -6.77 8.07 6.02
N ASP A 76 -6.02 7.20 5.35
CA ASP A 76 -6.60 6.31 4.35
C ASP A 76 -7.49 5.21 4.98
N PRO A 77 -8.41 4.61 4.19
CA PRO A 77 -9.31 3.59 4.69
C PRO A 77 -8.60 2.36 5.28
N PHE A 78 -7.40 2.04 4.80
CA PHE A 78 -6.63 0.94 5.37
C PHE A 78 -6.13 1.29 6.77
N GLY A 79 -5.60 2.49 6.96
CA GLY A 79 -5.16 3.01 8.25
C GLY A 79 -6.29 3.06 9.27
N THR A 80 -7.49 3.53 8.88
CA THR A 80 -8.65 3.57 9.79
C THR A 80 -9.20 2.17 10.09
N THR A 81 -9.26 1.25 9.11
CA THR A 81 -9.71 -0.13 9.37
C THR A 81 -8.71 -0.92 10.22
N ALA A 82 -7.41 -0.78 9.97
CA ALA A 82 -6.37 -1.48 10.73
C ALA A 82 -6.27 -0.98 12.19
N LEU A 83 -6.47 0.33 12.41
CA LEU A 83 -6.42 0.94 13.73
C LEU A 83 -7.78 0.99 14.43
N GLY A 84 -8.90 0.73 13.77
CA GLY A 84 -10.23 0.78 14.42
C GLY A 84 -10.54 2.13 15.08
N LEU A 85 -10.86 2.12 16.38
CA LEU A 85 -11.16 3.33 17.17
C LEU A 85 -9.89 4.17 17.40
N LEU A 86 -9.68 5.13 16.50
CA LEU A 86 -8.60 6.11 16.58
C LEU A 86 -9.12 7.43 17.16
N SER A 87 -8.48 7.91 18.23
CA SER A 87 -8.74 9.25 18.78
C SER A 87 -7.57 10.18 18.45
N ILE A 88 -7.82 11.27 17.72
CA ILE A 88 -6.79 12.24 17.37
C ILE A 88 -6.48 13.10 18.59
N GLN A 89 -5.22 13.07 19.04
CA GLN A 89 -4.76 13.82 20.22
C GLN A 89 -4.09 15.14 19.85
N LYS A 90 -3.40 15.16 18.69
CA LYS A 90 -2.66 16.32 18.22
C LYS A 90 -2.85 16.48 16.72
N CYS A 91 -3.01 17.72 16.28
CA CYS A 91 -3.08 18.09 14.88
C CYS A 91 -2.26 19.37 14.66
N ALA A 92 -1.69 19.53 13.48
CA ALA A 92 -0.97 20.73 13.07
C ALA A 92 -1.90 21.95 13.10
N GLU A 93 -1.37 23.11 13.47
CA GLU A 93 -2.18 24.30 13.64
C GLU A 93 -2.40 25.03 12.31
N ALA A 94 -3.53 25.73 12.17
CA ALA A 94 -3.75 26.59 11.02
C ALA A 94 -2.70 27.73 10.98
N GLY A 95 -2.04 27.90 9.84
CA GLY A 95 -0.92 28.82 9.66
C GLY A 95 0.46 28.17 9.83
N GLU A 96 0.53 26.92 10.30
CA GLU A 96 1.81 26.21 10.47
C GLU A 96 2.43 25.82 9.13
N VAL A 97 3.75 25.99 9.01
CA VAL A 97 4.52 25.57 7.83
C VAL A 97 5.01 24.14 8.04
N ILE A 98 4.50 23.23 7.24
CA ILE A 98 4.74 21.79 7.33
C ILE A 98 5.67 21.37 6.19
N LYS A 99 6.66 20.54 6.50
CA LYS A 99 7.56 19.95 5.52
C LYS A 99 7.19 18.49 5.29
N ARG A 100 7.58 17.94 4.14
CA ARG A 100 7.44 16.51 3.87
C ARG A 100 8.15 15.72 4.97
N GLY A 101 7.44 14.77 5.57
CA GLY A 101 7.94 13.96 6.68
C GLY A 101 7.78 14.57 8.06
N SER A 102 7.31 15.82 8.20
CA SER A 102 6.96 16.36 9.52
C SER A 102 5.61 15.82 10.00
N LEU A 103 5.40 15.81 11.31
CA LEU A 103 4.14 15.35 11.92
C LEU A 103 2.99 16.28 11.48
N ILE A 104 1.88 15.72 10.99
CA ILE A 104 0.64 16.47 10.76
C ILE A 104 -0.36 16.19 11.87
N PHE A 105 -0.58 14.92 12.21
CA PHE A 105 -1.45 14.57 13.33
C PHE A 105 -0.99 13.30 14.02
N GLU A 106 -1.34 13.22 15.30
CA GLU A 106 -1.00 12.14 16.21
C GLU A 106 -2.30 11.63 16.82
N GLY A 107 -2.52 10.32 16.72
CA GLY A 107 -3.70 9.67 17.28
C GLY A 107 -3.32 8.56 18.25
N SER A 108 -4.21 8.25 19.18
CA SER A 108 -4.10 7.08 20.04
C SER A 108 -5.02 5.96 19.60
N TYR A 109 -4.46 4.75 19.63
CA TYR A 109 -5.16 3.50 19.48
C TYR A 109 -4.89 2.61 20.69
N GLY A 110 -5.92 2.37 21.50
CA GLY A 110 -5.78 1.70 22.80
C GLY A 110 -4.77 2.44 23.69
N ASN A 111 -3.67 1.77 24.04
CA ASN A 111 -2.57 2.34 24.83
C ASN A 111 -1.37 2.79 23.97
N GLN A 112 -1.47 2.73 22.65
CA GLN A 112 -0.38 3.09 21.73
C GLN A 112 -0.68 4.39 20.99
N THR A 113 0.38 5.09 20.62
CA THR A 113 0.33 6.33 19.85
C THR A 113 0.83 6.10 18.43
N VAL A 114 0.08 6.62 17.46
CA VAL A 114 0.40 6.54 16.04
C VAL A 114 0.61 7.95 15.49
N LYS A 115 1.68 8.12 14.72
CA LYS A 115 2.08 9.39 14.13
C LYS A 115 1.88 9.37 12.63
N PHE A 116 1.19 10.38 12.11
CA PHE A 116 0.97 10.54 10.69
C PHE A 116 1.79 11.71 10.17
N LEU A 117 2.60 11.42 9.16
CA LEU A 117 3.57 12.35 8.61
C LEU A 117 3.06 13.00 7.33
N SER A 118 3.53 14.22 7.06
CA SER A 118 3.14 14.96 5.88
C SER A 118 3.70 14.34 4.60
N PRO A 119 2.87 14.07 3.59
CA PRO A 119 3.36 13.63 2.29
C PRO A 119 3.97 14.77 1.47
N VAL A 120 3.70 16.04 1.81
CA VAL A 120 4.05 17.22 1.00
C VAL A 120 4.56 18.39 1.85
N ASN A 121 5.17 19.38 1.21
CA ASN A 121 5.48 20.66 1.84
C ASN A 121 4.29 21.62 1.65
N GLY A 122 3.99 22.44 2.64
CA GLY A 122 2.90 23.42 2.52
C GLY A 122 2.63 24.20 3.80
N ILE A 123 1.54 24.96 3.78
CA ILE A 123 1.05 25.73 4.92
C ILE A 123 -0.36 25.22 5.23
N VAL A 124 -0.63 24.91 6.49
CA VAL A 124 -1.94 24.42 6.92
C VAL A 124 -2.94 25.57 6.83
N LYS A 125 -3.94 25.44 5.97
CA LYS A 125 -4.96 26.49 5.78
C LYS A 125 -6.09 26.37 6.80
N SER A 126 -6.50 25.14 7.10
CA SER A 126 -7.60 24.83 8.02
C SER A 126 -7.46 23.40 8.50
N ILE A 127 -7.94 23.14 9.71
CA ILE A 127 -8.11 21.79 10.27
C ILE A 127 -9.59 21.46 10.34
N ASN A 128 -9.92 20.17 10.24
CA ASN A 128 -11.27 19.72 10.57
C ASN A 128 -11.42 19.77 12.11
N ALA A 129 -12.34 20.58 12.60
CA ALA A 129 -12.59 20.76 14.03
C ALA A 129 -13.88 20.03 14.42
N ASP A 130 -13.88 18.71 14.27
CA ASP A 130 -14.95 17.80 14.69
C ASP A 130 -14.35 16.42 15.02
#